data_AF-A0A954YTM7-F1
#
_entry.id   AF-A0A954YTM7-F1
#
_cell.length_a   1.000
_cell.length_b   1.000
_cell.length_c   1.000
_cell.angle_alpha   90.00
_cell.angle_beta   90.00
_cell.angle_gamma   90.00
#
_symmetry.space_group_name_H-M   'P 1'
#
loop_
_entity.id
_entity.type
_entity.pdbx_description
1 polymer ?
#
loop_
_entity_poly.entity_id
_entity_poly.type
_entity_poly.pdbx_seq_one_letter_code
_entity_poly.pdbx_strand_id
1 'polypeptide(L)'
;MRGFTQIVFALSLPLWLGACSPNTGMDFNAILAKQVGKANRIAIYRIDGTTPTEVGPKVYESADRGEIESLFATVTFKERPLPYCKCFGDLRIELFDGPHTIAEISLHHGSCFRWKDGPFNKQAKMTDESQKRFERWLDDHHVSKAKSEE
;
A
#
# COMPACT_ATOMS: atom_id res chain seq x y z
N MET A 1 43.21 -62.44 3.36
CA MET A 1 43.44 -60.98 3.43
C MET A 1 42.54 -60.32 2.40
N ARG A 2 41.46 -59.65 2.84
CA ARG A 2 40.54 -58.89 1.99
C ARG A 2 40.23 -57.58 2.71
N GLY A 3 40.39 -56.46 2.03
CA GLY A 3 39.94 -55.15 2.48
C GLY A 3 40.66 -54.06 1.70
N PHE A 4 40.05 -52.93 1.35
CA PHE A 4 38.66 -52.50 1.36
C PHE A 4 38.64 -51.34 0.36
N THR A 5 37.74 -51.36 -0.63
CA THR A 5 37.64 -50.32 -1.66
C THR A 5 37.03 -49.05 -1.07
N GLN A 6 37.74 -47.92 -1.12
CA GLN A 6 37.18 -46.61 -0.76
C GLN A 6 36.31 -46.07 -1.90
N ILE A 7 35.04 -45.80 -1.59
CA ILE A 7 34.08 -45.15 -2.49
C ILE A 7 34.21 -43.63 -2.31
N VAL A 8 34.57 -42.93 -3.37
CA VAL A 8 34.57 -41.47 -3.45
C VAL A 8 33.17 -41.00 -3.81
N PHE A 9 32.49 -40.30 -2.89
CA PHE A 9 31.24 -39.60 -3.19
C PHE A 9 31.57 -38.18 -3.68
N ALA A 10 31.37 -37.95 -4.97
CA ALA A 10 31.36 -36.62 -5.56
C ALA A 10 30.01 -35.95 -5.27
N LEU A 11 30.00 -34.93 -4.40
CA LEU A 11 28.84 -34.07 -4.17
C LEU A 11 28.72 -33.06 -5.31
N SER A 12 27.82 -33.33 -6.25
CA SER A 12 27.34 -32.36 -7.22
C SER A 12 26.41 -31.36 -6.53
N LEU A 13 26.87 -30.12 -6.35
CA LEU A 13 26.01 -29.01 -5.97
C LEU A 13 25.16 -28.59 -7.17
N PRO A 14 23.82 -28.64 -7.09
CA PRO A 14 22.98 -28.09 -8.14
C PRO A 14 23.08 -26.56 -8.12
N LEU A 15 23.53 -26.00 -9.25
CA LEU A 15 23.41 -24.58 -9.58
C LEU A 15 21.91 -24.22 -9.64
N TRP A 16 21.41 -23.64 -8.55
CA TRP A 16 20.10 -22.99 -8.55
C TRP A 16 20.20 -21.72 -9.40
N LEU A 17 19.85 -21.85 -10.67
CA LEU A 17 19.44 -20.72 -11.52
C LEU A 17 18.17 -20.14 -10.90
N GLY A 18 18.34 -19.14 -10.03
CA GLY A 18 17.27 -18.33 -9.48
C GLY A 18 16.58 -17.57 -10.61
N ALA A 19 15.59 -18.22 -11.23
CA ALA A 19 14.64 -17.55 -12.11
C ALA A 19 13.97 -16.45 -11.29
N CYS A 20 14.27 -15.20 -11.60
CA CYS A 20 13.48 -14.06 -11.16
C CYS A 20 12.07 -14.27 -11.71
N SER A 21 11.17 -14.86 -10.91
CA SER A 21 9.76 -14.96 -11.28
C SER A 21 9.25 -13.54 -11.47
N PRO A 22 8.81 -13.15 -12.67
CA PRO A 22 8.12 -11.89 -12.83
C PRO A 22 6.89 -11.95 -11.92
N ASN A 23 6.75 -10.95 -11.05
CA ASN A 23 5.72 -10.89 -10.01
C ASN A 23 4.36 -10.50 -10.64
N THR A 24 3.91 -11.24 -11.65
CA THR A 24 2.79 -10.94 -12.55
C THR A 24 1.41 -11.32 -11.98
N GLY A 25 1.20 -11.26 -10.66
CA GLY A 25 -0.05 -11.77 -10.07
C GLY A 25 -0.45 -11.21 -8.72
N MET A 26 0.04 -10.03 -8.32
CA MET A 26 -0.42 -9.42 -7.07
C MET A 26 -1.78 -8.75 -7.25
N ASP A 27 -2.81 -9.32 -6.64
CA ASP A 27 -4.10 -8.66 -6.47
C ASP A 27 -4.01 -7.61 -5.35
N PHE A 28 -3.80 -6.37 -5.77
CA PHE A 28 -3.71 -5.22 -4.87
C PHE A 28 -4.96 -5.05 -4.01
N ASN A 29 -6.14 -5.35 -4.56
CA ASN A 29 -7.40 -5.19 -3.84
C ASN A 29 -7.51 -6.23 -2.73
N ALA A 30 -7.17 -7.50 -3.01
CA ALA A 30 -7.17 -8.56 -2.00
C ALA A 30 -6.21 -8.28 -0.84
N ILE A 31 -5.01 -7.77 -1.15
CA ILE A 31 -4.02 -7.41 -0.14
C ILE A 31 -4.52 -6.26 0.74
N LEU A 32 -5.08 -5.20 0.14
CA LEU A 32 -5.60 -4.07 0.87
C LEU A 32 -6.80 -4.49 1.74
N ALA A 33 -7.74 -5.25 1.18
CA ALA A 33 -8.90 -5.80 1.87
C ALA A 33 -8.50 -6.61 3.11
N LYS A 34 -7.40 -7.37 3.06
CA LYS A 34 -6.88 -8.12 4.21
C LYS A 34 -6.45 -7.22 5.38
N GLN A 35 -5.84 -6.07 5.10
CA GLN A 35 -5.47 -5.13 6.17
C GLN A 35 -6.68 -4.37 6.69
N VAL A 36 -7.56 -3.97 5.77
CA VAL A 36 -8.84 -3.36 6.14
C VAL A 36 -9.59 -4.28 7.09
N GLY A 37 -9.68 -5.58 6.82
CA GLY A 37 -10.33 -6.56 7.70
C GLY A 37 -9.78 -6.66 9.12
N LYS A 38 -8.55 -6.18 9.37
CA LYS A 38 -7.93 -6.13 10.71
C LYS A 38 -8.04 -4.77 11.37
N ALA A 39 -8.30 -3.72 10.60
CA ALA A 39 -8.28 -2.36 11.09
C ALA A 39 -9.50 -2.08 11.98
N ASN A 40 -9.25 -1.53 13.17
CA ASN A 40 -10.28 -1.03 14.09
C ASN A 40 -10.32 0.50 14.19
N ARG A 41 -9.37 1.19 13.56
CA ARG A 41 -9.35 2.64 13.45
C ARG A 41 -8.64 3.07 12.18
N ILE A 42 -9.10 4.18 11.62
CA ILE A 42 -8.47 4.90 10.52
C ILE A 42 -8.15 6.33 10.95
N ALA A 43 -7.02 6.86 10.50
CA ALA A 43 -6.72 8.28 10.56
C ALA A 43 -6.21 8.78 9.20
N ILE A 44 -6.60 9.98 8.82
CA ILE A 44 -6.11 10.67 7.62
C ILE A 44 -5.46 11.98 8.04
N TYR A 45 -4.26 12.23 7.52
CA TYR A 45 -3.45 13.39 7.78
C TYR A 45 -3.12 14.10 6.48
N ARG A 46 -2.91 15.42 6.56
CA ARG A 46 -2.33 16.20 5.47
C ARG A 46 -0.83 15.98 5.42
N ILE A 47 -0.26 15.99 4.21
CA ILE A 47 1.19 16.06 4.01
C ILE A 47 1.52 17.51 3.64
N ASP A 48 2.43 18.14 4.37
CA ASP A 48 2.81 19.56 4.21
C ASP A 48 3.92 19.78 3.17
N GLY A 49 4.38 18.70 2.52
CA GLY A 49 4.99 18.73 1.20
C GLY A 49 6.51 18.87 1.19
N THR A 50 7.17 19.00 2.34
CA THR A 50 8.64 19.15 2.38
C THR A 50 9.38 17.84 2.60
N THR A 51 8.84 16.90 3.37
CA THR A 51 9.46 15.59 3.62
C THR A 51 8.42 14.47 3.80
N PRO A 52 8.77 13.20 3.58
CA PRO A 52 7.83 12.08 3.78
C PRO A 52 7.53 11.80 5.27
N THR A 53 8.25 12.45 6.17
CA THR A 53 8.13 12.28 7.63
C THR A 53 7.33 13.38 8.29
N GLU A 54 7.15 14.52 7.64
CA GLU A 54 6.33 15.61 8.16
C GLU A 54 4.85 15.29 7.89
N VAL A 55 4.23 14.73 8.92
CA VAL A 55 2.79 14.53 8.95
C VAL A 55 2.18 15.81 9.48
N GLY A 56 1.43 16.49 8.61
CA GLY A 56 0.64 17.66 8.97
C GLY A 56 -0.55 17.30 9.87
N PRO A 57 -1.54 18.21 10.02
CA PRO A 57 -2.66 17.98 10.90
C PRO A 57 -3.47 16.74 10.48
N LYS A 58 -3.95 16.00 11.49
CA LYS A 58 -4.98 14.98 11.31
C LYS A 58 -6.27 15.67 10.88
N VAL A 59 -6.80 15.29 9.72
CA VAL A 59 -8.01 15.87 9.13
C VAL A 59 -9.21 14.96 9.23
N TYR A 60 -9.01 13.68 9.51
CA TYR A 60 -10.10 12.73 9.76
C TYR A 60 -9.62 11.60 10.67
N GLU A 61 -10.53 11.10 11.49
CA GLU A 61 -10.34 9.88 12.27
C GLU A 61 -11.69 9.22 12.49
N SER A 62 -11.72 7.89 12.37
CA SER A 62 -12.89 7.10 12.71
C SER A 62 -12.48 5.74 13.25
N ALA A 63 -13.22 5.27 14.26
CA ALA A 63 -13.18 3.89 14.74
C ALA A 63 -14.43 3.10 14.31
N ASP A 64 -15.33 3.73 13.54
CA ASP A 64 -16.50 3.05 13.00
C ASP A 64 -16.08 2.10 11.88
N ARG A 65 -16.52 0.85 11.99
CA ARG A 65 -16.16 -0.20 11.04
C ARG A 65 -16.71 0.07 9.64
N GLY A 66 -17.94 0.57 9.55
CA GLY A 66 -18.61 0.92 8.31
C GLY A 66 -17.90 2.07 7.59
N GLU A 67 -17.40 3.06 8.33
CA GLU A 67 -16.59 4.15 7.78
C GLU A 67 -15.30 3.64 7.12
N ILE A 68 -14.54 2.79 7.81
CA ILE A 68 -13.31 2.18 7.28
C ILE A 68 -13.64 1.38 6.00
N GLU A 69 -14.67 0.52 6.05
CA GLU A 69 -15.07 -0.30 4.91
C GLU A 69 -15.56 0.57 3.74
N SER A 70 -16.34 1.61 4.02
CA SER A 70 -16.89 2.51 2.98
C SER A 70 -15.80 3.24 2.22
N LEU A 71 -14.74 3.71 2.90
CA LEU A 71 -13.60 4.35 2.24
C LEU A 71 -12.94 3.38 1.26
N PHE A 72 -12.57 2.19 1.73
CA PHE A 72 -11.82 1.25 0.89
C PHE A 72 -12.67 0.53 -0.15
N ALA A 73 -14.00 0.49 0.02
CA ALA A 73 -14.92 0.06 -1.03
C ALA A 73 -14.89 0.99 -2.27
N THR A 74 -14.44 2.24 -2.11
CA THR A 74 -14.25 3.13 -3.27
C THR A 74 -13.04 2.76 -4.12
N VAL A 75 -12.07 2.02 -3.55
CA VAL A 75 -10.74 1.79 -4.12
C VAL A 75 -10.71 0.54 -5.01
N THR A 76 -10.25 0.72 -6.25
CA THR A 76 -10.00 -0.36 -7.20
C THR A 76 -8.76 -0.01 -8.00
N PHE A 77 -7.75 -0.88 -8.05
CA PHE A 77 -6.49 -0.58 -8.72
C PHE A 77 -6.43 -1.07 -10.19
N LYS A 78 -5.66 -0.37 -11.03
CA LYS A 78 -5.28 -0.78 -12.39
C LYS A 78 -4.11 -1.77 -12.33
N GLU A 79 -4.17 -2.84 -13.13
CA GLU A 79 -3.09 -3.81 -13.31
C GLU A 79 -2.00 -3.31 -14.28
N ARG A 80 -1.33 -2.19 -14.00
CA ARG A 80 -0.21 -1.72 -14.83
C ARG A 80 0.89 -1.02 -14.02
N PRO A 81 2.16 -1.17 -14.40
CA PRO A 81 3.23 -0.36 -13.82
C PRO A 81 3.00 1.12 -14.12
N LEU A 82 3.30 1.95 -13.14
CA LEU A 82 3.12 3.39 -13.21
C LEU A 82 4.48 4.09 -13.25
N PRO A 83 4.58 5.24 -13.93
CA PRO A 83 5.77 6.08 -13.85
C PRO A 83 5.97 6.54 -12.39
N TYR A 84 7.20 6.40 -11.89
CA TYR A 84 7.54 6.78 -10.52
C TYR A 84 7.54 8.30 -10.34
N CYS A 85 6.85 8.80 -9.30
CA CYS A 85 6.90 10.20 -8.87
C CYS A 85 7.72 10.35 -7.58
N LYS A 86 8.52 11.43 -7.48
CA LYS A 86 9.26 11.81 -6.26
C LYS A 86 8.45 12.65 -5.25
N CYS A 87 7.23 13.04 -5.60
CA CYS A 87 6.29 13.68 -4.70
C CYS A 87 6.02 12.80 -3.47
N PHE A 88 5.69 13.44 -2.34
CA PHE A 88 5.31 12.78 -1.09
C PHE A 88 3.80 12.53 -0.97
N GLY A 89 3.01 13.15 -1.85
CA GLY A 89 1.55 13.06 -1.84
C GLY A 89 0.91 14.15 -1.00
N ASP A 90 -0.41 14.12 -0.93
CA ASP A 90 -1.22 15.18 -0.31
C ASP A 90 -1.92 14.70 0.97
N LEU A 91 -2.12 13.39 1.09
CA LEU A 91 -2.75 12.73 2.23
C LEU A 91 -1.95 11.50 2.65
N ARG A 92 -1.88 11.27 3.96
CA ARG A 92 -1.44 10.03 4.59
C ARG A 92 -2.62 9.38 5.28
N ILE A 93 -2.88 8.12 4.98
CA ILE A 93 -3.93 7.28 5.53
C ILE A 93 -3.26 6.20 6.38
N GLU A 94 -3.67 6.09 7.63
CA GLU A 94 -3.17 5.09 8.56
C GLU A 94 -4.29 4.16 8.99
N LEU A 95 -4.02 2.86 8.97
CA LEU A 95 -4.88 1.83 9.54
C LEU A 95 -4.25 1.30 10.81
N PHE A 96 -5.08 1.11 11.84
CA PHE A 96 -4.63 0.65 13.14
C PHE A 96 -5.34 -0.64 13.55
N ASP A 97 -4.62 -1.49 14.26
CA ASP A 97 -5.14 -2.59 15.07
C ASP A 97 -4.76 -2.30 16.53
N GLY A 98 -5.70 -1.67 17.25
CA GLY A 98 -5.47 -1.18 18.60
C GLY A 98 -4.45 -0.05 18.62
N PRO A 99 -3.33 -0.16 19.37
CA PRO A 99 -2.30 0.87 19.42
C PRO A 99 -1.31 0.80 18.24
N HIS A 100 -1.40 -0.22 17.38
CA HIS A 100 -0.39 -0.49 16.35
C HIS A 100 -0.87 -0.03 14.97
N THR A 101 -0.02 0.69 14.24
CA THR A 101 -0.25 0.98 12.81
C THR A 101 0.07 -0.27 11.98
N ILE A 102 -0.91 -0.76 11.23
CA ILE A 102 -0.79 -1.97 10.39
C ILE A 102 -0.63 -1.64 8.90
N ALA A 103 -1.00 -0.44 8.49
CA ALA A 103 -0.74 0.08 7.15
C ALA A 103 -0.58 1.60 7.17
N GLU A 104 0.40 2.09 6.41
CA GLU A 104 0.64 3.52 6.17
C GLU A 104 0.63 3.74 4.65
N ILE A 105 -0.38 4.46 4.17
CA ILE A 105 -0.68 4.66 2.74
C ILE A 105 -0.66 6.14 2.43
N SER A 106 0.14 6.57 1.47
CA SER A 106 0.17 7.95 0.96
C SER A 106 -0.61 8.04 -0.35
N LEU A 107 -1.39 9.11 -0.51
CA LEU A 107 -2.12 9.44 -1.73
C LEU A 107 -1.32 10.45 -2.56
N HIS A 108 -0.90 10.04 -3.74
CA HIS A 108 -0.17 10.87 -4.69
C HIS A 108 -1.09 11.26 -5.86
N HIS A 109 -1.13 12.57 -6.18
CA HIS A 109 -1.88 13.11 -7.32
C HIS A 109 -3.35 12.66 -7.35
N GLY A 110 -3.99 12.59 -6.19
CA GLY A 110 -5.39 12.17 -6.02
C GLY A 110 -5.71 10.73 -6.43
N SER A 111 -4.78 9.96 -6.98
CA SER A 111 -5.10 8.72 -7.72
C SER A 111 -4.14 7.56 -7.48
N CYS A 112 -2.96 7.80 -6.90
CA CYS A 112 -1.93 6.77 -6.72
C CYS A 112 -1.68 6.51 -5.24
N PHE A 113 -1.91 5.29 -4.78
CA PHE A 113 -1.56 4.86 -3.43
C PHE A 113 -0.11 4.39 -3.41
N ARG A 114 0.64 4.83 -2.40
CA ARG A 114 1.95 4.30 -2.06
C ARG A 114 1.92 3.79 -0.63
N TRP A 115 2.24 2.53 -0.45
CA TRP A 115 2.19 1.87 0.85
C TRP A 115 3.62 1.70 1.36
N LYS A 116 3.93 2.36 2.48
CA LYS A 116 5.22 2.23 3.15
C LYS A 116 5.37 0.84 3.76
N ASP A 117 6.47 0.17 3.44
CA ASP A 117 6.77 -1.21 3.84
C ASP A 117 5.69 -2.23 3.44
N GLY A 118 4.80 -1.85 2.51
CA GLY A 118 3.75 -2.70 1.98
C GLY A 118 4.27 -3.67 0.92
N PRO A 119 3.47 -4.69 0.56
CA PRO A 119 3.83 -5.68 -0.46
C PRO A 119 3.85 -5.09 -1.89
N PHE A 120 3.34 -3.88 -2.07
CA PHE A 120 3.36 -3.17 -3.35
C PHE A 120 4.74 -2.54 -3.54
N ASN A 121 5.50 -3.02 -4.52
CA ASN A 121 6.78 -2.40 -4.91
C ASN A 121 6.53 -1.01 -5.55
N LYS A 122 6.29 -0.01 -4.70
CA LYS A 122 6.34 1.46 -4.89
C LYS A 122 5.01 2.19 -5.08
N GLN A 123 4.01 1.68 -5.81
CA GLN A 123 2.76 2.42 -6.08
C GLN A 123 1.68 1.59 -6.80
N ALA A 124 0.41 1.90 -6.53
CA ALA A 124 -0.77 1.35 -7.21
C ALA A 124 -1.74 2.49 -7.59
N LYS A 125 -2.26 2.51 -8.82
CA LYS A 125 -3.13 3.59 -9.32
C LYS A 125 -4.56 3.12 -9.35
N MET A 126 -5.46 3.95 -8.84
CA MET A 126 -6.89 3.72 -8.90
C MET A 126 -7.39 3.70 -10.35
N THR A 127 -8.46 2.97 -10.62
CA THR A 127 -9.25 3.16 -11.85
C THR A 127 -9.82 4.58 -11.85
N ASP A 128 -10.14 5.13 -13.02
CA ASP A 128 -10.64 6.51 -13.10
C ASP A 128 -12.01 6.64 -12.43
N GLU A 129 -12.80 5.57 -12.43
CA GLU A 129 -14.06 5.49 -11.68
C GLU A 129 -13.82 5.41 -10.17
N SER A 130 -12.87 4.59 -9.73
CA SER A 130 -12.48 4.48 -8.33
C SER A 130 -11.97 5.80 -7.77
N GLN A 131 -11.13 6.52 -8.52
CA GLN A 131 -10.66 7.85 -8.16
C GLN A 131 -11.82 8.81 -7.88
N LYS A 132 -12.81 8.89 -8.78
CA LYS A 132 -13.97 9.79 -8.60
C LYS A 132 -14.80 9.44 -7.35
N ARG A 133 -14.98 8.15 -7.07
CA ARG A 133 -15.71 7.70 -5.86
C ARG A 133 -14.92 8.02 -4.60
N PHE A 134 -13.59 7.83 -4.64
CA PHE A 134 -12.70 8.14 -3.53
C PHE A 134 -12.67 9.65 -3.25
N GLU A 135 -12.54 10.49 -4.28
CA GLU A 135 -12.61 11.95 -4.18
C GLU A 135 -13.94 12.41 -3.57
N ARG A 136 -15.06 11.85 -4.03
CA ARG A 136 -16.38 12.15 -3.45
C ARG A 136 -16.45 11.75 -1.97
N TRP A 137 -15.93 10.58 -1.61
CA TRP A 137 -15.89 10.17 -0.20
C TRP A 137 -15.10 11.19 0.64
N LEU A 138 -13.96 11.68 0.14
CA LEU A 138 -13.20 12.72 0.83
C LEU A 138 -13.98 14.03 0.97
N ASP A 139 -14.75 14.42 -0.05
CA ASP A 139 -15.62 15.61 -0.01
C ASP A 139 -16.73 15.46 1.05
N ASP A 140 -17.41 14.33 1.04
CA ASP A 140 -18.54 14.02 1.93
C ASP A 140 -18.11 14.01 3.41
N HIS A 141 -16.85 13.66 3.69
CA HIS A 141 -16.26 13.65 5.03
C HIS A 141 -15.44 14.90 5.34
N HIS A 142 -15.53 15.94 4.50
CA HIS A 142 -14.81 17.21 4.65
C HIS A 142 -13.28 17.08 4.74
N VAL A 143 -12.74 15.99 4.21
CA VAL A 143 -11.31 15.72 4.15
C VAL A 143 -10.66 16.44 2.97
N SER A 144 -11.39 16.68 1.88
CA SER A 144 -10.84 17.14 0.60
C SER A 144 -10.28 18.56 0.58
N LYS A 145 -10.59 19.43 1.54
CA LYS A 145 -10.16 20.83 1.50
C LYS A 145 -8.84 21.11 2.22
N ALA A 146 -7.76 21.27 1.45
CA ALA A 146 -6.63 22.11 1.84
C ALA A 146 -6.10 22.82 0.59
N LYS A 147 -6.32 24.14 0.61
CA LYS A 147 -5.96 25.21 -0.34
C LYS A 147 -6.23 24.92 -1.83
N SER A 148 -7.40 25.38 -2.30
CA SER A 148 -7.40 26.00 -3.61
C SER A 148 -6.37 27.15 -3.55
N GLU A 149 -5.32 27.07 -4.35
CA GLU A 149 -4.53 28.24 -4.68
C GLU A 149 -5.46 29.20 -5.44
N GLU A 150 -5.92 30.26 -4.76
CA GLU A 150 -6.29 31.52 -5.43
C GLU A 150 -5.01 32.28 -5.80
#